data_AF-A0A2N1QLN0-F1
#
_entry.id   AF-A0A2N1QLN0-F1
#
_cell.length_a   1.000
_cell.length_b   1.000
_cell.length_c   1.000
_cell.angle_alpha   90.00
_cell.angle_beta   90.00
_cell.angle_gamma   90.00
#
_symmetry.space_group_name_H-M   'P 1'
#
loop_
_entity.id
_entity.type
_entity.pdbx_description
1 polymer ?
#
loop_
_entity_poly.entity_id
_entity_poly.type
_entity_poly.pdbx_seq_one_letter_code
_entity_poly.pdbx_strand_id
1 'polypeptide(L)'
;GYGPGEPSIHLFENAFPASAPALPASEAAPETTEKPPVASEAAEEITPLEVELARLKKALALREEAERLENEGDLAGAAVKYKESLPLHQDPEVETYAADLEERATLASMVDTLPVPTGVPVKEEPPVQEPPKVVRSPLYNEAEALESSGKRYEALQKYREALSSQHDEKMKEHADALEKTLEGEARKVVERAVAVQKEGKLDEALALYRESLDIYPVERIREYAERLDALIQSRAQGGDARSRAETIWRQAAELQKAEKYEEALVKYREGLAIFHNAAVEEHIVKLENFIKRKK
;
A
#
# COMPACT_ATOMS: atom_id res chain seq x y z
N GLY A 1 -20.79 11.11 20.68
CA GLY A 1 -19.59 10.31 20.95
C GLY A 1 -18.86 10.96 22.10
N TYR A 2 -18.70 10.24 23.21
CA TYR A 2 -17.86 10.63 24.33
C TYR A 2 -16.38 10.55 23.92
N GLY A 3 -15.60 11.52 24.40
CA GLY A 3 -14.15 11.55 24.37
C GLY A 3 -13.66 12.74 25.19
N PRO A 4 -13.65 12.64 26.53
CA PRO A 4 -13.24 13.72 27.42
C PRO A 4 -11.72 13.69 27.58
N GLY A 5 -11.08 14.74 27.10
CA GLY A 5 -9.67 15.05 27.35
C GLY A 5 -9.58 16.51 27.76
N GLU A 6 -10.33 16.89 28.80
CA GLU A 6 -10.18 18.17 29.45
C GLU A 6 -8.73 18.28 29.95
N PRO A 7 -7.95 19.26 29.49
CA PRO A 7 -6.67 19.52 30.13
C PRO A 7 -6.88 20.02 31.55
N SER A 8 -6.23 19.33 32.46
CA SER A 8 -6.17 19.52 33.90
C SER A 8 -6.40 20.97 34.37
N ILE A 9 -7.63 21.22 34.82
CA ILE A 9 -8.04 22.38 35.65
C ILE A 9 -7.40 22.31 37.06
N HIS A 10 -6.53 21.33 37.34
CA HIS A 10 -5.99 21.08 38.68
C HIS A 10 -4.75 21.90 39.06
N LEU A 11 -4.31 22.89 38.28
CA LEU A 11 -3.17 23.73 38.70
C LEU A 11 -3.54 24.88 39.66
N PHE A 12 -4.83 25.11 39.90
CA PHE A 12 -5.31 26.27 40.66
C PHE A 12 -6.09 25.94 41.95
N GLU A 13 -6.45 24.69 42.17
CA GLU A 13 -7.26 24.29 43.32
C GLU A 13 -6.38 23.66 44.40
N ASN A 14 -5.68 24.50 45.17
CA ASN A 14 -5.12 24.11 46.47
C ASN A 14 -5.05 25.32 47.40
N ALA A 15 -6.21 25.95 47.61
CA ALA A 15 -6.45 26.86 48.72
C ALA A 15 -7.78 26.47 49.39
N PHE A 16 -7.67 25.77 50.54
CA PHE A 16 -8.68 25.43 51.57
C PHE A 16 -9.30 24.00 51.59
N PRO A 17 -9.43 23.34 52.77
CA PRO A 17 -9.84 21.93 52.88
C PRO A 17 -11.20 21.65 53.58
N ALA A 18 -11.57 20.35 53.56
CA ALA A 18 -12.60 19.59 54.32
C ALA A 18 -13.91 19.30 53.55
N SER A 19 -14.57 18.13 53.59
CA SER A 19 -14.57 16.96 54.47
C SER A 19 -15.27 15.77 53.75
N ALA A 20 -14.94 14.53 54.12
CA ALA A 20 -15.54 13.24 53.70
C ALA A 20 -16.94 12.99 54.35
N PRO A 21 -17.59 11.78 54.36
CA PRO A 21 -17.44 10.49 53.62
C PRO A 21 -18.78 9.73 53.25
N ALA A 22 -18.65 8.51 52.68
CA ALA A 22 -19.37 7.23 52.99
C ALA A 22 -20.54 6.65 52.13
N LEU A 23 -20.25 5.49 51.46
CA LEU A 23 -20.91 4.14 51.41
C LEU A 23 -22.40 3.96 50.91
N PRO A 24 -22.96 2.72 50.72
CA PRO A 24 -22.67 1.65 49.73
C PRO A 24 -23.91 0.90 49.11
N ALA A 25 -23.65 -0.05 48.18
CA ALA A 25 -24.29 -1.38 47.86
C ALA A 25 -25.74 -1.57 47.31
N SER A 26 -25.86 -2.49 46.32
CA SER A 26 -26.98 -3.44 46.00
C SER A 26 -26.52 -4.37 44.85
N GLU A 27 -26.39 -5.71 44.98
CA GLU A 27 -27.41 -6.79 44.76
C GLU A 27 -28.28 -6.60 43.50
N ALA A 28 -28.63 -7.56 42.63
CA ALA A 28 -28.38 -9.00 42.42
C ALA A 28 -29.09 -9.42 41.10
N ALA A 29 -28.66 -10.49 40.40
CA ALA A 29 -29.53 -11.53 39.76
C ALA A 29 -28.71 -12.48 38.84
N PRO A 30 -29.08 -13.79 38.73
CA PRO A 30 -28.25 -14.83 38.09
C PRO A 30 -28.71 -15.27 36.69
N GLU A 31 -27.75 -15.76 35.90
CA GLU A 31 -27.92 -16.39 34.57
C GLU A 31 -28.09 -17.93 34.68
N THR A 32 -28.97 -18.49 33.85
CA THR A 32 -29.17 -19.93 33.65
C THR A 32 -28.27 -20.46 32.54
N THR A 33 -27.41 -21.43 32.86
CA THR A 33 -26.49 -22.12 31.96
C THR A 33 -27.16 -23.30 31.24
N GLU A 34 -27.07 -23.30 29.90
CA GLU A 34 -27.36 -24.44 29.02
C GLU A 34 -26.24 -25.50 29.02
N LYS A 35 -26.62 -26.71 28.60
CA LYS A 35 -25.93 -28.00 28.70
C LYS A 35 -24.91 -28.23 27.55
N PRO A 36 -23.84 -29.04 27.73
CA PRO A 36 -22.70 -29.14 26.80
C PRO A 36 -22.86 -30.16 25.65
N PRO A 37 -21.96 -30.14 24.63
CA PRO A 37 -22.05 -30.98 23.44
C PRO A 37 -21.35 -32.34 23.60
N VAL A 38 -21.82 -33.33 22.84
CA VAL A 38 -21.20 -34.66 22.68
C VAL A 38 -20.46 -34.70 21.34
N ALA A 39 -19.25 -35.25 21.37
CA ALA A 39 -18.34 -35.39 20.25
C ALA A 39 -18.52 -36.70 19.45
N SER A 40 -17.82 -36.71 18.30
CA SER A 40 -17.35 -37.83 17.45
C SER A 40 -18.30 -38.42 16.41
N GLU A 41 -17.95 -38.22 15.13
CA GLU A 41 -17.26 -39.22 14.29
C GLU A 41 -17.05 -38.62 12.89
N ALA A 42 -15.81 -38.21 12.59
CA ALA A 42 -15.40 -37.74 11.27
C ALA A 42 -14.95 -38.94 10.44
N ALA A 43 -15.84 -39.45 9.60
CA ALA A 43 -15.45 -40.20 8.43
C ALA A 43 -14.99 -39.19 7.37
N GLU A 44 -13.74 -39.33 6.90
CA GLU A 44 -13.18 -38.53 5.79
C GLU A 44 -13.92 -38.86 4.49
N GLU A 45 -15.08 -38.23 4.28
CA GLU A 45 -15.69 -38.14 2.97
C GLU A 45 -14.88 -37.14 2.15
N ILE A 46 -13.97 -37.65 1.30
CA ILE A 46 -13.26 -36.82 0.33
C ILE A 46 -14.32 -36.15 -0.54
N THR A 47 -14.47 -34.84 -0.37
CA THR A 47 -15.52 -34.11 -1.05
C THR A 47 -15.23 -34.07 -2.55
N PRO A 48 -16.24 -34.00 -3.44
CA PRO A 48 -16.01 -33.82 -4.88
C PRO A 48 -15.10 -32.62 -5.21
N LEU A 49 -15.11 -31.59 -4.36
CA LEU A 49 -14.25 -30.41 -4.46
C LEU A 49 -12.78 -30.71 -4.15
N GLU A 50 -12.48 -31.60 -3.20
CA GLU A 50 -11.11 -32.00 -2.88
C GLU A 50 -10.48 -32.80 -4.02
N VAL A 51 -11.27 -33.64 -4.71
CA VAL A 51 -10.83 -34.38 -5.90
C VAL A 51 -10.54 -33.41 -7.05
N GLU A 52 -11.42 -32.44 -7.29
CA GLU A 52 -11.23 -31.41 -8.32
C GLU A 52 -10.01 -30.53 -8.02
N LEU A 53 -9.83 -30.12 -6.77
CA LEU A 53 -8.68 -29.33 -6.33
C LEU A 53 -7.36 -30.12 -6.46
N ALA A 54 -7.35 -31.41 -6.17
CA ALA A 54 -6.18 -32.27 -6.40
C ALA A 54 -5.84 -32.40 -7.89
N ARG A 55 -6.86 -32.53 -8.75
CA ARG A 55 -6.70 -32.55 -10.21
C ARG A 55 -6.10 -31.24 -10.74
N LEU A 56 -6.62 -30.10 -10.31
CA LEU A 56 -6.13 -28.77 -10.71
C LEU A 56 -4.71 -28.50 -10.21
N LYS A 57 -4.38 -28.89 -8.97
CA LYS A 57 -3.01 -28.79 -8.44
C LYS A 57 -2.01 -29.60 -9.26
N LYS A 58 -2.41 -30.80 -9.71
CA LYS A 58 -1.57 -31.62 -10.58
C LYS A 58 -1.39 -30.98 -11.97
N ALA A 59 -2.43 -30.37 -12.52
CA ALA A 59 -2.35 -29.63 -13.78
C ALA A 59 -1.36 -28.46 -13.67
N LEU A 60 -1.45 -27.68 -12.58
CA LEU A 60 -0.55 -26.55 -12.31
C LEU A 60 0.91 -27.00 -12.19
N ALA A 61 1.19 -28.05 -11.42
CA ALA A 61 2.55 -28.56 -11.22
C ALA A 61 3.22 -29.00 -12.53
N LEU A 62 2.45 -29.56 -13.47
CA LEU A 62 2.95 -29.92 -14.81
C LEU A 62 3.28 -28.68 -15.64
N ARG A 63 2.48 -27.60 -15.52
CA ARG A 63 2.76 -26.32 -16.21
C ARG A 63 4.01 -25.64 -15.65
N GLU A 64 4.17 -25.62 -14.32
CA GLU A 64 5.38 -25.08 -13.67
C GLU A 64 6.63 -25.88 -14.06
N GLU A 65 6.53 -27.20 -14.21
CA GLU A 65 7.63 -28.03 -14.71
C GLU A 65 7.95 -27.72 -16.18
N ALA A 66 6.93 -27.49 -17.00
CA ALA A 66 7.10 -27.09 -18.40
C ALA A 66 7.85 -25.75 -18.52
N GLU A 67 7.47 -24.74 -17.73
CA GLU A 67 8.15 -23.44 -17.70
C GLU A 67 9.63 -23.56 -17.31
N ARG A 68 9.96 -24.46 -16.37
CA ARG A 68 11.36 -24.73 -16.03
C ARG A 68 12.14 -25.30 -17.22
N LEU A 69 11.57 -26.27 -17.93
CA LEU A 69 12.19 -26.86 -19.12
C LEU A 69 12.38 -25.83 -20.23
N GLU A 70 11.44 -24.90 -20.42
CA GLU A 70 11.62 -23.80 -21.37
C GLU A 70 12.77 -22.87 -20.99
N ASN A 71 12.88 -22.51 -19.72
CA ASN A 71 13.98 -21.69 -19.21
C ASN A 71 15.34 -22.40 -19.35
N GLU A 72 15.35 -23.73 -19.29
CA GLU A 72 16.52 -24.57 -19.56
C GLU A 72 16.79 -24.76 -21.06
N GLY A 73 15.88 -24.31 -21.93
CA GLY A 73 15.97 -24.42 -23.39
C GLY A 73 15.45 -25.74 -23.97
N ASP A 74 14.92 -26.64 -23.14
CA ASP A 74 14.29 -27.89 -23.56
C ASP A 74 12.82 -27.65 -23.98
N LEU A 75 12.65 -27.07 -25.18
CA LEU A 75 11.35 -26.77 -25.75
C LEU A 75 10.52 -28.05 -26.01
N ALA A 76 11.19 -29.17 -26.30
CA ALA A 76 10.52 -30.45 -26.53
C ALA A 76 9.95 -31.01 -25.23
N GLY A 77 10.75 -31.02 -24.15
CA GLY A 77 10.33 -31.44 -22.82
C GLY A 77 9.21 -30.55 -22.27
N ALA A 78 9.31 -29.23 -22.46
CA ALA A 78 8.26 -28.29 -22.06
C ALA A 78 6.92 -28.58 -22.73
N ALA A 79 6.91 -28.77 -24.06
CA ALA A 79 5.68 -29.05 -24.80
C ALA A 79 4.97 -30.32 -24.33
N VAL A 80 5.74 -31.37 -24.01
CA VAL A 80 5.19 -32.62 -23.46
C VAL A 80 4.49 -32.36 -22.12
N LYS A 81 5.11 -31.59 -21.23
CA LYS A 81 4.55 -31.27 -19.90
C LYS A 81 3.28 -30.44 -19.98
N TYR A 82 3.21 -29.47 -20.90
CA TYR A 82 1.96 -28.74 -21.15
C TYR A 82 0.86 -29.65 -21.67
N LYS A 83 1.15 -30.57 -22.61
CA LYS A 83 0.18 -31.54 -23.11
C LYS A 83 -0.33 -32.49 -22.03
N GLU A 84 0.54 -32.92 -21.12
CA GLU A 84 0.14 -33.74 -19.95
C GLU A 84 -0.81 -33.00 -18.99
N SER A 85 -0.79 -31.67 -18.98
CA SER A 85 -1.70 -30.85 -18.16
C SER A 85 -3.12 -30.75 -18.73
N LEU A 86 -3.30 -30.84 -20.05
CA LEU A 86 -4.59 -30.61 -20.73
C LEU A 86 -5.72 -31.59 -20.35
N PRO A 87 -5.46 -32.90 -20.15
CA PRO A 87 -6.49 -33.81 -19.63
C PRO A 87 -6.92 -33.47 -18.20
N LEU A 88 -6.06 -32.80 -17.42
CA LEU A 88 -6.34 -32.41 -16.05
C LEU A 88 -7.06 -31.05 -15.99
N HIS A 89 -6.74 -30.13 -16.89
CA HIS A 89 -7.45 -28.88 -17.05
C HIS A 89 -7.41 -28.44 -18.52
N GLN A 90 -8.55 -28.49 -19.20
CA GLN A 90 -8.65 -28.07 -20.59
C GLN A 90 -8.53 -26.55 -20.69
N ASP A 91 -7.55 -26.13 -21.46
CA ASP A 91 -7.21 -24.72 -21.63
C ASP A 91 -6.72 -24.54 -23.07
N PRO A 92 -7.51 -23.87 -23.94
CA PRO A 92 -7.21 -23.77 -25.36
C PRO A 92 -5.92 -22.96 -25.62
N GLU A 93 -5.57 -22.03 -24.73
CA GLU A 93 -4.34 -21.24 -24.87
C GLU A 93 -3.11 -22.13 -24.65
N VAL A 94 -3.15 -22.99 -23.63
CA VAL A 94 -2.07 -23.95 -23.35
C VAL A 94 -1.93 -25.00 -24.43
N GLU A 95 -3.03 -25.42 -25.05
CA GLU A 95 -3.00 -26.34 -26.19
C GLU A 95 -2.28 -25.71 -27.40
N THR A 96 -2.64 -24.46 -27.75
CA THR A 96 -1.96 -23.73 -28.83
C THR A 96 -0.47 -23.51 -28.52
N TYR A 97 -0.16 -23.11 -27.29
CA TYR A 97 1.20 -22.84 -26.86
C TYR A 97 2.09 -24.09 -26.89
N ALA A 98 1.56 -25.24 -26.44
CA ALA A 98 2.27 -26.51 -26.50
C ALA A 98 2.55 -26.95 -27.95
N ALA A 99 1.63 -26.70 -28.88
CA ALA A 99 1.83 -27.01 -30.31
C ALA A 99 2.93 -26.13 -30.92
N ASP A 100 2.93 -24.82 -30.62
CA ASP A 100 3.96 -23.88 -31.08
C ASP A 100 5.35 -24.25 -30.54
N LEU A 101 5.43 -24.71 -29.27
CA LEU A 101 6.68 -25.19 -28.68
C LEU A 101 7.22 -26.45 -29.35
N GLU A 102 6.36 -27.41 -29.72
CA GLU A 102 6.80 -28.57 -30.49
C GLU A 102 7.32 -28.18 -31.87
N GLU A 103 6.63 -27.28 -32.58
CA GLU A 103 7.10 -26.80 -33.88
C GLU A 103 8.48 -26.17 -33.75
N ARG A 104 8.67 -25.28 -32.77
CA ARG A 104 9.97 -24.67 -32.48
C ARG A 104 11.04 -25.70 -32.12
N ALA A 105 10.71 -26.72 -31.34
CA ALA A 105 11.62 -27.81 -31.00
C ALA A 105 12.02 -28.64 -32.22
N THR A 106 11.08 -28.92 -33.14
CA THR A 106 11.40 -29.63 -34.39
C THR A 106 12.29 -28.80 -35.29
N LEU A 107 12.03 -27.50 -35.43
CA LEU A 107 12.88 -26.58 -36.20
C LEU A 107 14.28 -26.46 -35.60
N ALA A 108 14.40 -26.36 -34.28
CA ALA A 108 15.68 -26.35 -33.58
C ALA A 108 16.48 -27.63 -33.81
N SER A 109 15.82 -28.79 -33.82
CA SER A 109 16.47 -30.08 -34.10
C SER A 109 16.94 -30.22 -35.56
N MET A 110 16.26 -29.57 -36.52
CA MET A 110 16.63 -29.63 -37.94
C MET A 110 17.87 -28.80 -38.25
N VAL A 111 18.08 -27.68 -37.55
CA VAL A 111 19.26 -26.80 -37.73
C VAL A 111 20.57 -27.51 -37.35
N ASP A 112 20.54 -28.44 -36.39
CA ASP A 112 21.71 -29.20 -35.93
C ASP A 112 22.08 -30.37 -36.86
N THR A 113 21.21 -30.69 -37.84
CA THR A 113 21.41 -31.82 -38.78
C THR A 113 21.95 -31.42 -40.16
N LEU A 114 22.23 -30.13 -40.39
CA LEU A 114 22.75 -29.68 -41.67
C LEU A 114 24.26 -29.98 -41.80
N PRO A 115 24.70 -30.78 -42.80
CA PRO A 115 26.11 -30.98 -43.05
C PRO A 115 26.75 -29.67 -43.52
N VAL A 116 27.84 -29.25 -42.86
CA VAL A 116 28.66 -28.09 -43.27
C VAL A 116 29.17 -28.31 -44.70
N PRO A 117 28.73 -27.53 -45.70
CA PRO A 117 29.28 -27.64 -47.04
C PRO A 117 30.58 -26.84 -47.13
N THR A 118 31.70 -27.55 -47.27
CA THR A 118 32.97 -26.96 -47.71
C THR A 118 32.86 -26.51 -49.16
N GLY A 119 33.19 -25.25 -49.43
CA GLY A 119 33.61 -24.79 -50.75
C GLY A 119 32.54 -24.04 -51.54
N VAL A 120 32.66 -22.71 -51.52
CA VAL A 120 31.95 -21.78 -52.42
C VAL A 120 32.41 -22.00 -53.87
N PRO A 121 31.56 -21.72 -54.86
CA PRO A 121 31.83 -20.48 -55.60
C PRO A 121 30.57 -19.63 -55.80
N VAL A 122 30.81 -18.35 -55.57
CA VAL A 122 29.88 -17.22 -55.61
C VAL A 122 29.11 -17.19 -56.95
N LYS A 123 27.78 -17.32 -56.84
CA LYS A 123 26.84 -16.74 -57.80
C LYS A 123 26.04 -15.70 -57.04
N GLU A 124 26.15 -14.45 -57.47
CA GLU A 124 25.34 -13.34 -56.99
C GLU A 124 23.86 -13.63 -57.30
N GLU A 125 23.15 -14.19 -56.33
CA GLU A 125 21.70 -14.16 -56.27
C GLU A 125 21.29 -12.87 -55.54
N PRO A 126 20.22 -12.19 -56.00
CA PRO A 126 19.80 -10.90 -55.46
C PRO A 126 19.49 -11.07 -53.96
N PRO A 127 19.65 -10.03 -53.11
CA PRO A 127 19.52 -10.21 -51.68
C PRO A 127 18.14 -10.77 -51.37
N VAL A 128 18.10 -12.04 -50.97
CA VAL A 128 16.97 -12.65 -50.30
C VAL A 128 16.82 -11.81 -49.05
N GLN A 129 15.83 -10.92 -49.04
CA GLN A 129 15.43 -10.21 -47.85
C GLN A 129 15.14 -11.30 -46.83
N GLU A 130 15.97 -11.38 -45.78
CA GLU A 130 15.57 -12.04 -44.54
C GLU A 130 14.13 -11.56 -44.27
N PRO A 131 13.16 -12.44 -43.94
CA PRO A 131 11.88 -11.96 -43.45
C PRO A 131 12.24 -10.96 -42.35
N PRO A 132 11.78 -9.69 -42.45
CA PRO A 132 12.32 -8.64 -41.61
C PRO A 132 12.23 -9.15 -40.19
N LYS A 133 13.38 -9.38 -39.54
CA LYS A 133 13.42 -9.43 -38.07
C LYS A 133 12.68 -8.18 -37.70
N VAL A 134 11.48 -8.32 -37.14
CA VAL A 134 10.69 -7.18 -36.68
C VAL A 134 11.62 -6.49 -35.70
N VAL A 135 12.26 -5.40 -36.15
CA VAL A 135 13.21 -4.68 -35.32
C VAL A 135 12.33 -4.02 -34.29
N ARG A 136 12.10 -4.73 -33.18
CA ARG A 136 11.38 -4.23 -32.01
C ARG A 136 11.94 -2.85 -31.73
N SER A 137 11.05 -1.88 -31.56
CA SER A 137 11.46 -0.50 -31.35
C SER A 137 12.45 -0.45 -30.17
N PRO A 138 13.49 0.40 -30.20
CA PRO A 138 14.42 0.51 -29.08
C PRO A 138 13.72 0.83 -27.76
N LEU A 139 12.58 1.55 -27.83
CA LEU A 139 11.69 1.83 -26.69
C LEU A 139 11.05 0.57 -26.11
N TYR A 140 10.73 -0.43 -26.93
CA TYR A 140 10.19 -1.70 -26.46
C TYR A 140 11.23 -2.51 -25.69
N ASN A 141 12.47 -2.59 -26.19
CA ASN A 141 13.55 -3.28 -25.49
C ASN A 141 13.90 -2.57 -24.17
N GLU A 142 13.81 -1.23 -24.13
CA GLU A 142 13.94 -0.45 -22.91
C GLU A 142 12.82 -0.76 -21.91
N ALA A 143 11.57 -0.87 -22.38
CA ALA A 143 10.43 -1.21 -21.54
C ALA A 143 10.56 -2.62 -20.93
N GLU A 144 10.93 -3.64 -21.71
CA GLU A 144 11.19 -5.00 -21.21
C GLU A 144 12.30 -5.02 -20.14
N ALA A 145 13.37 -4.24 -20.35
CA ALA A 145 14.46 -4.12 -19.38
C ALA A 145 14.01 -3.44 -18.08
N LEU A 146 13.21 -2.39 -18.17
CA LEU A 146 12.64 -1.71 -17.00
C LEU A 146 11.69 -2.64 -16.23
N GLU A 147 10.85 -3.38 -16.94
CA GLU A 147 9.93 -4.36 -16.36
C GLU A 147 10.68 -5.48 -15.63
N SER A 148 11.71 -6.04 -16.28
CA SER A 148 12.59 -7.06 -15.70
C SER A 148 13.38 -6.54 -14.48
N SER A 149 13.64 -5.23 -14.42
CA SER A 149 14.27 -4.58 -13.26
C SER A 149 13.29 -4.23 -12.13
N GLY A 150 11.99 -4.50 -12.30
CA GLY A 150 10.94 -4.21 -11.32
C GLY A 150 10.36 -2.79 -11.41
N LYS A 151 10.83 -1.95 -12.32
CA LYS A 151 10.35 -0.57 -12.55
C LYS A 151 9.10 -0.54 -13.42
N ARG A 152 8.06 -1.25 -12.99
CA ARG A 152 6.86 -1.57 -13.78
C ARG A 152 6.13 -0.32 -14.31
N TYR A 153 6.02 0.75 -13.53
CA TYR A 153 5.36 1.97 -14.01
C TYR A 153 6.21 2.72 -15.06
N GLU A 154 7.54 2.80 -14.89
CA GLU A 154 8.44 3.35 -15.91
C GLU A 154 8.36 2.52 -17.21
N ALA A 155 8.31 1.19 -17.08
CA ALA A 155 8.13 0.28 -18.22
C ALA A 155 6.80 0.54 -18.95
N LEU A 156 5.69 0.69 -18.22
CA LEU A 156 4.39 1.04 -18.79
C LEU A 156 4.45 2.34 -19.61
N GLN A 157 5.11 3.39 -19.09
CA GLN A 157 5.29 4.63 -19.82
C GLN A 157 6.06 4.41 -21.14
N LYS A 158 7.11 3.59 -21.11
CA LYS A 158 7.89 3.25 -22.30
C LYS A 158 7.11 2.41 -23.32
N TYR A 159 6.29 1.46 -22.88
CA TYR A 159 5.38 0.75 -23.78
C TYR A 159 4.37 1.70 -24.43
N ARG A 160 3.78 2.63 -23.67
CA ARG A 160 2.85 3.64 -24.22
C ARG A 160 3.54 4.58 -25.21
N GLU A 161 4.78 5.00 -24.93
CA GLU A 161 5.59 5.80 -25.84
C GLU A 161 5.90 5.02 -27.14
N ALA A 162 6.30 3.75 -27.03
CA ALA A 162 6.53 2.88 -28.16
C ALA A 162 5.26 2.71 -29.03
N LEU A 163 4.10 2.50 -28.40
CA LEU A 163 2.79 2.39 -29.07
C LEU A 163 2.38 3.67 -29.81
N SER A 164 2.78 4.84 -29.29
CA SER A 164 2.52 6.12 -29.96
C SER A 164 3.33 6.27 -31.25
N SER A 165 4.47 5.60 -31.34
CA SER A 165 5.38 5.63 -32.50
C SER A 165 5.09 4.50 -33.49
N GLN A 166 4.72 3.32 -32.98
CA GLN A 166 4.44 2.12 -33.77
C GLN A 166 3.25 1.39 -33.16
N HIS A 167 2.17 1.26 -33.94
CA HIS A 167 1.02 0.47 -33.53
C HIS A 167 1.36 -1.03 -33.59
N ASP A 168 1.33 -1.68 -32.44
CA ASP A 168 1.51 -3.13 -32.28
C ASP A 168 0.46 -3.63 -31.29
N GLU A 169 -0.46 -4.49 -31.75
CA GLU A 169 -1.54 -5.02 -30.91
C GLU A 169 -1.00 -5.87 -29.75
N LYS A 170 0.05 -6.66 -29.95
CA LYS A 170 0.62 -7.49 -28.87
C LYS A 170 1.25 -6.63 -27.79
N MET A 171 1.96 -5.57 -28.20
CA MET A 171 2.52 -4.59 -27.26
C MET A 171 1.40 -3.85 -26.50
N LYS A 172 0.31 -3.52 -27.17
CA LYS A 172 -0.83 -2.83 -26.59
C LYS A 172 -1.53 -3.71 -25.54
N GLU A 173 -1.80 -4.96 -25.88
CA GLU A 173 -2.36 -5.94 -24.94
C GLU A 173 -1.48 -6.10 -23.70
N HIS A 174 -0.16 -6.18 -23.88
CA HIS A 174 0.79 -6.24 -22.77
C HIS A 174 0.76 -4.99 -21.91
N ALA A 175 0.79 -3.80 -22.51
CA ALA A 175 0.71 -2.52 -21.81
C ALA A 175 -0.61 -2.36 -21.03
N ASP A 176 -1.74 -2.75 -21.63
CA ASP A 176 -3.06 -2.71 -21.01
C ASP A 176 -3.14 -3.70 -19.82
N ALA A 177 -2.58 -4.90 -19.96
CA ALA A 177 -2.51 -5.88 -18.88
C ALA A 177 -1.62 -5.41 -17.72
N LEU A 178 -0.47 -4.82 -18.03
CA LEU A 178 0.45 -4.23 -17.05
C LEU A 178 -0.21 -3.07 -16.29
N GLU A 179 -0.87 -2.16 -16.99
CA GLU A 179 -1.61 -1.05 -16.38
C GLU A 179 -2.70 -1.54 -15.43
N LYS A 180 -3.53 -2.49 -15.87
CA LYS A 180 -4.60 -3.07 -15.03
C LYS A 180 -4.04 -3.73 -13.77
N THR A 181 -2.87 -4.36 -13.87
CA THR A 181 -2.19 -4.99 -12.73
C THR A 181 -1.73 -3.93 -11.73
N LEU A 182 -1.05 -2.88 -12.21
CA LEU A 182 -0.58 -1.77 -11.38
C LEU A 182 -1.74 -1.02 -10.71
N GLU A 183 -2.81 -0.73 -11.45
CA GLU A 183 -4.01 -0.10 -10.89
C GLU A 183 -4.65 -0.97 -9.81
N GLY A 184 -4.72 -2.30 -10.03
CA GLY A 184 -5.22 -3.25 -9.05
C GLY A 184 -4.36 -3.33 -7.78
N GLU A 185 -3.04 -3.32 -7.92
CA GLU A 185 -2.08 -3.28 -6.81
C GLU A 185 -2.20 -1.97 -6.01
N ALA A 186 -2.19 -0.82 -6.69
CA ALA A 186 -2.37 0.50 -6.08
C ALA A 186 -3.71 0.61 -5.35
N ARG A 187 -4.80 0.10 -5.95
CA ARG A 187 -6.13 0.09 -5.33
C ARG A 187 -6.16 -0.68 -4.02
N LYS A 188 -5.51 -1.84 -3.94
CA LYS A 188 -5.39 -2.61 -2.68
C LYS A 188 -4.62 -1.82 -1.60
N VAL A 189 -3.61 -1.05 -2.00
CA VAL A 189 -2.86 -0.17 -1.07
C VAL A 189 -3.75 0.97 -0.58
N VAL A 190 -4.52 1.60 -1.46
CA VAL A 190 -5.52 2.63 -1.10
C VAL A 190 -6.57 2.07 -0.12
N GLU A 191 -7.08 0.86 -0.34
CA GLU A 191 -8.05 0.23 0.57
C GLU A 191 -7.46 0.03 1.98
N ARG A 192 -6.18 -0.36 2.08
CA ARG A 192 -5.44 -0.42 3.34
C ARG A 192 -5.27 0.97 3.96
N ALA A 193 -4.90 1.98 3.17
CA ALA A 193 -4.76 3.36 3.63
C ALA A 193 -6.07 3.90 4.25
N VAL A 194 -7.21 3.63 3.61
CA VAL A 194 -8.54 4.00 4.10
C VAL A 194 -8.87 3.29 5.42
N ALA A 195 -8.53 2.02 5.56
CA ALA A 195 -8.74 1.27 6.81
C ALA A 195 -7.93 1.87 7.97
N VAL A 196 -6.63 2.10 7.75
CA VAL A 196 -5.72 2.73 8.73
C VAL A 196 -6.17 4.14 9.08
N GLN A 197 -6.66 4.91 8.10
CA GLN A 197 -7.18 6.25 8.34
C GLN A 197 -8.41 6.24 9.26
N LYS A 198 -9.31 5.26 9.12
CA LYS A 198 -10.49 5.10 10.00
C LYS A 198 -10.10 4.78 11.45
N GLU A 199 -8.92 4.17 11.66
CA GLU A 199 -8.35 3.98 12.99
C GLU A 199 -7.73 5.27 13.59
N GLY A 200 -7.69 6.36 12.80
CA GLY A 200 -7.12 7.65 13.22
C GLY A 200 -5.61 7.76 13.09
N LYS A 201 -4.94 6.73 12.55
CA LYS A 201 -3.48 6.71 12.31
C LYS A 201 -3.14 7.44 11.01
N LEU A 202 -3.23 8.77 11.05
CA LEU A 202 -3.14 9.60 9.84
C LEU A 202 -1.78 9.53 9.14
N ASP A 203 -0.67 9.46 9.90
CA ASP A 203 0.68 9.37 9.34
C ASP A 203 0.91 8.06 8.55
N GLU A 204 0.47 6.93 9.12
CA GLU A 204 0.54 5.62 8.48
C GLU A 204 -0.36 5.56 7.23
N ALA A 205 -1.57 6.12 7.31
CA ALA A 205 -2.45 6.24 6.17
C ALA A 205 -1.83 7.08 5.04
N LEU A 206 -1.19 8.21 5.37
CA LEU A 206 -0.50 9.06 4.40
C LEU A 206 0.64 8.31 3.70
N ALA A 207 1.41 7.51 4.44
CA ALA A 207 2.47 6.68 3.86
C ALA A 207 1.91 5.67 2.84
N LEU A 208 0.80 5.00 3.17
CA LEU A 208 0.14 4.06 2.25
C LEU A 208 -0.45 4.76 1.02
N TYR A 209 -1.00 5.96 1.15
CA TYR A 209 -1.44 6.72 -0.03
C TYR A 209 -0.26 7.07 -0.95
N ARG A 210 0.90 7.46 -0.39
CA ARG A 210 2.12 7.71 -1.18
C ARG A 210 2.63 6.43 -1.86
N GLU A 211 2.68 5.31 -1.14
CA GLU A 211 3.04 4.01 -1.72
C GLU A 211 2.12 3.64 -2.91
N SER A 212 0.82 3.90 -2.80
CA SER A 212 -0.10 3.64 -3.92
C SER A 212 0.21 4.49 -5.16
N LEU A 213 0.68 5.74 -4.96
CA LEU A 213 1.05 6.64 -6.04
C LEU A 213 2.38 6.26 -6.69
N ASP A 214 3.30 5.67 -5.91
CA ASP A 214 4.57 5.13 -6.43
C ASP A 214 4.34 3.90 -7.33
N ILE A 215 3.28 3.11 -7.04
CA ILE A 215 2.86 1.98 -7.88
C ILE A 215 2.15 2.46 -9.14
N TYR A 216 1.12 3.30 -8.97
CA TYR A 216 0.35 3.85 -10.08
C TYR A 216 -0.18 5.25 -9.72
N PRO A 217 0.31 6.31 -10.36
CA PRO A 217 -0.12 7.68 -10.09
C PRO A 217 -1.59 7.92 -10.43
N VAL A 218 -2.39 8.22 -9.41
CA VAL A 218 -3.79 8.62 -9.55
C VAL A 218 -3.98 10.02 -8.99
N GLU A 219 -4.33 10.98 -9.83
CA GLU A 219 -4.38 12.40 -9.46
C GLU A 219 -5.31 12.68 -8.25
N ARG A 220 -6.47 12.01 -8.19
CA ARG A 220 -7.39 12.14 -7.05
C ARG A 220 -6.74 11.70 -5.72
N ILE A 221 -5.92 10.65 -5.75
CA ILE A 221 -5.23 10.14 -4.56
C ILE A 221 -4.10 11.09 -4.17
N ARG A 222 -3.41 11.68 -5.14
CA ARG A 222 -2.39 12.72 -4.90
C ARG A 222 -2.97 13.93 -4.18
N GLU A 223 -4.04 14.52 -4.73
CA GLU A 223 -4.71 15.66 -4.09
C GLU A 223 -5.16 15.33 -2.67
N TYR A 224 -5.66 14.10 -2.46
CA TYR A 224 -6.11 13.65 -1.15
C TYR A 224 -4.95 13.51 -0.16
N ALA A 225 -3.84 12.91 -0.57
CA ALA A 225 -2.64 12.76 0.23
C ALA A 225 -2.06 14.14 0.64
N GLU A 226 -2.05 15.12 -0.27
CA GLU A 226 -1.62 16.49 0.01
C GLU A 226 -2.51 17.16 1.07
N ARG A 227 -3.84 17.02 0.96
CA ARG A 227 -4.78 17.54 1.98
C ARG A 227 -4.61 16.85 3.34
N LEU A 228 -4.35 15.54 3.34
CA LEU A 228 -4.12 14.78 4.56
C LEU A 228 -2.81 15.19 5.25
N ASP A 229 -1.73 15.40 4.49
CA ASP A 229 -0.45 15.90 5.00
C ASP A 229 -0.62 17.29 5.64
N ALA A 230 -1.30 18.22 4.95
CA ALA A 230 -1.59 19.54 5.50
C ALA A 230 -2.39 19.47 6.81
N LEU A 231 -3.35 18.54 6.92
CA LEU A 231 -4.11 18.31 8.15
C LEU A 231 -3.21 17.81 9.29
N ILE A 232 -2.33 16.84 9.01
CA ILE A 232 -1.36 16.30 9.98
C ILE A 232 -0.45 17.42 10.49
N GLN A 233 0.13 18.20 9.57
CA GLN A 233 1.01 19.32 9.91
C GLN A 233 0.29 20.38 10.75
N SER A 234 -0.94 20.75 10.40
CA SER A 234 -1.75 21.70 11.17
C SER A 234 -2.03 21.21 12.59
N ARG A 235 -2.36 19.91 12.75
CA ARG A 235 -2.56 19.30 14.07
C ARG A 235 -1.29 19.30 14.90
N ALA A 236 -0.15 18.94 14.30
CA ALA A 236 1.14 18.95 14.97
C ALA A 236 1.52 20.37 15.44
N GLN A 237 1.44 21.36 14.53
CA GLN A 237 1.72 22.77 14.85
C GLN A 237 0.81 23.32 15.96
N GLY A 238 -0.48 22.97 15.95
CA GLY A 238 -1.42 23.36 17.01
C GLY A 238 -1.05 22.77 18.37
N GLY A 239 -0.65 21.49 18.40
CA GLY A 239 -0.15 20.83 19.61
C GLY A 239 1.13 21.45 20.15
N ASP A 240 2.06 21.78 19.25
CA ASP A 240 3.33 22.43 19.60
C ASP A 240 3.12 23.88 20.09
N ALA A 241 2.25 24.65 19.44
CA ALA A 241 1.87 25.99 19.87
C ALA A 241 1.26 25.97 21.27
N ARG A 242 0.32 25.05 21.50
CA ARG A 242 -0.31 24.88 22.80
C ARG A 242 0.68 24.48 23.89
N SER A 243 1.55 23.49 23.64
CA SER A 243 2.54 23.03 24.62
C SER A 243 3.55 24.13 24.99
N ARG A 244 3.96 24.96 24.00
CA ARG A 244 4.79 26.14 24.24
C ARG A 244 4.06 27.19 25.09
N ALA A 245 2.80 27.49 24.77
CA ALA A 245 1.98 28.42 25.54
C ALA A 245 1.79 27.95 26.99
N GLU A 246 1.50 26.66 27.22
CA GLU A 246 1.37 26.08 28.56
C GLU A 246 2.66 26.22 29.38
N THR A 247 3.83 26.05 28.76
CA THR A 247 5.12 26.25 29.43
C THR A 247 5.30 27.70 29.88
N ILE A 248 4.94 28.67 29.04
CA ILE A 248 5.00 30.10 29.36
C ILE A 248 4.00 30.46 30.46
N TRP A 249 2.78 29.90 30.44
CA TRP A 249 1.78 30.15 31.48
C TRP A 249 2.17 29.55 32.83
N ARG A 250 2.89 28.42 32.87
CA ARG A 250 3.48 27.91 34.12
C ARG A 250 4.52 28.88 34.68
N GLN A 251 5.39 29.44 33.84
CA GLN A 251 6.34 30.47 34.27
C GLN A 251 5.63 31.72 34.81
N ALA A 252 4.55 32.15 34.14
CA ALA A 252 3.71 33.25 34.60
C ALA A 252 3.10 32.98 35.98
N ALA A 253 2.60 31.75 36.20
CA ALA A 253 2.04 31.34 37.48
C ALA A 253 3.08 31.36 38.62
N GLU A 254 4.31 30.92 38.35
CA GLU A 254 5.40 30.98 39.33
C GLU A 254 5.81 32.43 39.65
N LEU A 255 5.85 33.32 38.66
CA LEU A 255 6.06 34.75 38.88
C LEU A 255 4.94 35.37 39.72
N GLN A 256 3.69 34.99 39.46
CA GLN A 256 2.54 35.45 40.24
C GLN A 256 2.61 34.96 41.70
N LYS A 257 3.02 33.72 41.95
CA LYS A 257 3.27 33.19 43.31
C LYS A 257 4.39 33.93 44.03
N ALA A 258 5.41 34.37 43.30
CA ALA A 258 6.49 35.22 43.83
C ALA A 258 6.09 36.71 43.97
N GLU A 259 4.80 37.03 43.85
CA GLU A 259 4.23 38.39 43.88
C GLU A 259 4.74 39.34 42.78
N LYS A 260 5.39 38.81 41.72
CA LYS A 260 5.86 39.58 40.57
C LYS A 260 4.75 39.71 39.52
N TYR A 261 3.68 40.41 39.88
CA TYR A 261 2.44 40.42 39.12
C TYR A 261 2.56 41.07 37.73
N GLU A 262 3.32 42.16 37.58
CA GLU A 262 3.56 42.79 36.27
C GLU A 262 4.34 41.87 35.32
N GLU A 263 5.37 41.17 35.81
CA GLU A 263 6.14 40.21 35.02
C GLU A 263 5.27 38.99 34.64
N ALA A 264 4.44 38.52 35.56
CA ALA A 264 3.48 37.45 35.30
C ALA A 264 2.48 37.83 34.19
N LEU A 265 1.94 39.06 34.19
CA LEU A 265 1.02 39.53 33.15
C LEU A 265 1.66 39.52 31.76
N VAL A 266 2.91 39.95 31.64
CA VAL A 266 3.63 39.93 30.36
C VAL A 266 3.74 38.50 29.86
N LYS A 267 4.11 37.55 30.73
CA LYS A 267 4.22 36.13 30.39
C LYS A 267 2.87 35.51 30.01
N TYR A 268 1.79 35.82 30.74
CA TYR A 268 0.46 35.33 30.35
C TYR A 268 0.04 35.80 28.96
N ARG A 269 0.28 37.07 28.63
CA ARG A 269 0.02 37.64 27.29
C ARG A 269 0.91 37.02 26.21
N GLU A 270 2.20 36.78 26.51
CA GLU A 270 3.14 36.12 25.62
C GLU A 270 2.64 34.72 25.22
N GLY A 271 2.19 33.91 26.17
CA GLY A 271 1.61 32.60 25.87
C GLY A 271 0.28 32.69 25.11
N LEU A 272 -0.57 33.68 25.42
CA LEU A 272 -1.86 33.91 24.74
C LEU A 272 -1.67 34.28 23.26
N ALA A 273 -0.58 34.99 22.93
CA ALA A 273 -0.21 35.33 21.56
C ALA A 273 0.21 34.10 20.73
N ILE A 274 0.67 33.03 21.38
CA ILE A 274 1.05 31.77 20.73
C ILE A 274 -0.16 30.85 20.59
N PHE A 275 -0.98 30.75 21.63
CA PHE A 275 -2.19 29.94 21.62
C PHE A 275 -3.30 30.64 22.40
N HIS A 276 -4.40 30.93 21.71
CA HIS A 276 -5.56 31.56 22.34
C HIS A 276 -6.22 30.61 23.36
N ASN A 277 -6.48 31.11 24.56
CA ASN A 277 -7.21 30.40 25.59
C ASN A 277 -8.06 31.38 26.42
N ALA A 278 -9.38 31.23 26.35
CA ALA A 278 -10.34 32.13 27.01
C ALA A 278 -10.17 32.18 28.53
N ALA A 279 -9.82 31.06 29.18
CA ALA A 279 -9.62 31.02 30.63
C ALA A 279 -8.39 31.83 31.07
N VAL A 280 -7.32 31.80 30.26
CA VAL A 280 -6.10 32.60 30.53
C VAL A 280 -6.37 34.09 30.30
N GLU A 281 -7.14 34.43 29.27
CA GLU A 281 -7.57 35.81 29.01
C GLU A 281 -8.39 36.38 30.18
N GLU A 282 -9.35 35.62 30.70
CA GLU A 282 -10.12 36.02 31.88
C GLU A 282 -9.24 36.18 33.13
N HIS A 283 -8.25 35.29 33.30
CA HIS A 283 -7.28 35.38 34.39
C HIS A 283 -6.42 36.64 34.31
N ILE A 284 -5.96 37.02 33.10
CA ILE A 284 -5.22 38.28 32.86
C ILE A 284 -6.06 39.48 33.33
N VAL A 285 -7.35 39.53 32.98
CA VAL A 285 -8.25 40.63 33.38
C VAL A 285 -8.38 40.70 34.91
N LYS A 286 -8.54 39.56 35.59
CA LYS A 286 -8.59 39.47 37.05
C LYS A 286 -7.29 39.96 37.70
N LEU A 287 -6.14 39.52 37.17
CA LEU A 287 -4.82 39.90 37.66
C LEU A 287 -4.54 41.40 37.46
N GLU A 288 -4.91 41.97 36.32
CA GLU A 288 -4.81 43.42 36.09
C GLU A 288 -5.62 44.24 37.09
N ASN A 289 -6.86 43.82 37.34
CA ASN A 289 -7.71 44.47 38.33
C ASN A 289 -7.14 44.35 39.75
N PHE A 290 -6.53 43.21 40.08
CA PHE A 290 -5.84 43.03 41.36
C PHE A 290 -4.65 43.98 41.51
N ILE A 291 -3.78 44.09 40.50
CA ILE A 291 -2.64 45.03 40.52
C ILE A 291 -3.12 46.47 40.67
N LYS A 292 -4.16 46.88 39.93
CA LYS A 292 -4.75 48.22 40.02
C LYS A 292 -5.28 48.55 41.41
N ARG A 293 -5.75 47.56 42.17
CA ARG A 293 -6.26 47.73 43.55
C ARG A 293 -5.14 47.74 44.60
N LYS A 294 -3.97 47.14 44.30
CA LYS A 294 -2.81 47.07 45.22
C LYS A 294 -1.92 48.32 45.10
N LYS A 295 -2.01 49.07 44.00
CA LYS A 295 -1.40 50.40 43.80
C LYS A 295 -2.27 51.50 44.41
#